data_AF-A0A1G5DEB5-F1
#
_entry.id   AF-A0A1G5DEB5-F1
#
_cell.length_a   1.000
_cell.length_b   1.000
_cell.length_c   1.000
_cell.angle_alpha   90.00
_cell.angle_beta   90.00
_cell.angle_gamma   90.00
#
_symmetry.space_group_name_H-M   'P 1'
#
loop_
_entity.id
_entity.type
_entity.pdbx_description
1 polymer ?
#
loop_
_entity_poly.entity_id
_entity_poly.type
_entity_poly.pdbx_seq_one_letter_code
_entity_poly.pdbx_strand_id
1 'polypeptide(L)'
;MMSVRVLCFILMVTVTPYGWQTWIFAAGAAVLPYLAVVIANVGNGDEVVVAERPSREIESTPSASTPPENPNGGVIRIQESPPQEDR
;
A
#
# COMPACT_ATOMS: atom_id res chain seq x y z
N MET A 1 8.41 -13.03 -10.64
CA MET A 1 7.08 -13.50 -11.12
C MET A 1 6.87 -13.12 -12.59
N MET A 2 7.25 -14.00 -13.52
CA MET A 2 6.96 -13.97 -14.97
C MET A 2 7.88 -14.96 -15.68
N SER A 3 9.10 -15.14 -15.15
CA SER A 3 10.14 -16.05 -15.63
C SER A 3 9.65 -17.49 -15.83
N VAL A 4 8.88 -18.05 -14.91
CA VAL A 4 8.31 -19.41 -15.06
C VAL A 4 7.33 -19.50 -16.24
N ARG A 5 6.42 -18.51 -16.39
CA ARG A 5 5.50 -18.49 -17.53
C ARG A 5 6.25 -18.34 -18.86
N VAL A 6 7.26 -17.47 -18.88
CA VAL A 6 8.13 -17.23 -20.05
C VAL A 6 8.93 -18.50 -20.41
N LEU A 7 9.49 -19.20 -19.43
CA LEU A 7 10.22 -20.45 -19.65
C LEU A 7 9.32 -21.54 -20.24
N CYS A 8 8.08 -21.65 -19.76
CA CYS A 8 7.09 -22.58 -20.29
C CYS A 8 6.70 -22.26 -21.74
N PHE A 9 6.60 -20.97 -22.09
CA PHE A 9 6.39 -20.51 -23.47
C PHE A 9 7.59 -20.83 -24.39
N ILE A 10 8.82 -20.62 -23.90
CA ILE A 10 10.05 -20.93 -24.65
C ILE A 10 10.12 -22.44 -24.92
N LEU A 11 9.88 -23.27 -23.91
CA LEU A 11 9.85 -24.73 -24.06
C LEU A 11 8.79 -25.21 -25.06
N MET A 12 7.62 -24.56 -25.11
CA MET A 12 6.57 -24.88 -26.08
C MET A 12 6.96 -24.54 -27.52
N VAL A 13 7.80 -23.52 -27.75
CA VAL A 13 8.30 -23.12 -29.06
C VAL A 13 9.50 -23.97 -29.51
N THR A 14 10.37 -24.38 -28.58
CA THR A 14 11.59 -25.14 -28.91
C THR A 14 11.36 -26.64 -29.03
N VAL A 15 10.30 -27.19 -28.44
CA VAL A 15 9.92 -28.61 -28.60
C VAL A 15 9.24 -28.80 -29.96
N THR A 16 10.03 -29.17 -30.96
CA THR A 16 9.58 -29.62 -32.29
C THR A 16 10.02 -31.07 -32.52
N PRO A 17 9.20 -31.94 -33.15
CA PRO A 17 7.95 -31.67 -33.87
C PRO A 17 6.73 -31.40 -32.96
N TYR A 18 5.86 -30.48 -33.40
CA TYR A 18 4.60 -30.16 -32.73
C TYR A 18 3.72 -31.41 -32.66
N GLY A 19 3.74 -32.09 -31.51
CA GLY A 19 3.04 -33.35 -31.29
C GLY A 19 2.14 -33.30 -30.06
N TRP A 20 1.90 -34.45 -29.45
CA TRP A 20 1.11 -34.55 -28.23
C TRP A 20 1.75 -33.80 -27.04
N GLN A 21 3.07 -33.69 -27.00
CA GLN A 21 3.80 -33.07 -25.88
C GLN A 21 3.58 -31.55 -25.77
N THR A 22 3.33 -30.83 -26.86
CA THR A 22 3.13 -29.37 -26.82
C THR A 22 1.86 -28.98 -26.07
N TRP A 23 0.84 -29.85 -26.06
CA TRP A 23 -0.37 -29.65 -25.25
C TRP A 23 -0.09 -29.72 -23.74
N ILE A 24 0.85 -30.57 -23.31
CA ILE A 24 1.27 -30.66 -21.90
C ILE A 24 1.98 -29.37 -21.49
N PHE A 25 2.88 -28.84 -22.33
CA PHE A 25 3.54 -27.56 -22.07
C PHE A 25 2.57 -26.38 -22.09
N ALA A 26 1.59 -26.38 -22.98
CA ALA A 26 0.53 -25.37 -23.05
C ALA A 26 -0.34 -25.37 -21.78
N ALA A 27 -0.82 -26.55 -21.38
CA ALA A 27 -1.60 -26.71 -20.15
C ALA A 27 -0.77 -26.33 -18.92
N GLY A 28 0.50 -26.76 -18.86
CA GLY A 28 1.44 -26.39 -17.81
C GLY A 28 1.61 -24.87 -17.70
N ALA A 29 1.77 -24.15 -18.81
CA ALA A 29 1.93 -22.69 -18.82
C ALA A 29 0.71 -21.94 -18.26
N ALA A 30 -0.50 -22.48 -18.45
CA ALA A 30 -1.74 -21.92 -17.90
C ALA A 30 -1.96 -22.31 -16.43
N VAL A 31 -1.63 -23.55 -16.06
CA VAL A 31 -1.98 -24.14 -14.75
C VAL A 31 -0.92 -23.90 -13.66
N LEU A 32 0.38 -23.94 -13.97
CA LEU A 32 1.46 -23.61 -13.00
C LEU A 32 1.24 -22.30 -12.22
N PRO A 33 0.88 -21.17 -12.86
CA PRO A 33 0.71 -19.93 -12.15
C PRO A 33 -0.53 -19.90 -11.24
N TYR A 34 -1.56 -20.71 -11.52
CA TYR A 34 -2.70 -20.88 -10.61
C TYR A 34 -2.26 -21.66 -9.36
N LEU A 35 -1.55 -22.78 -9.54
CA LEU A 35 -0.98 -23.57 -8.43
C LEU A 35 -0.06 -22.73 -7.55
N ALA A 36 0.79 -21.89 -8.14
CA ALA A 36 1.70 -21.02 -7.39
C ALA A 36 0.95 -20.08 -6.41
N VAL A 37 -0.16 -19.49 -6.86
CA VAL A 37 -0.99 -18.60 -6.03
C VAL A 37 -1.73 -19.41 -4.96
N VAL A 38 -2.27 -20.58 -5.32
CA VAL A 38 -2.95 -21.45 -4.34
C VAL A 38 -1.99 -21.90 -3.24
N ILE A 39 -0.78 -22.36 -3.59
CA ILE A 39 0.21 -22.80 -2.60
C ILE A 39 0.64 -21.65 -1.70
N ALA A 40 0.88 -20.46 -2.27
CA ALA A 40 1.25 -19.28 -1.49
C ALA A 40 0.13 -18.83 -0.53
N ASN A 41 -1.13 -18.93 -0.96
CA ASN A 41 -2.27 -18.50 -0.16
C ASN A 41 -2.73 -19.55 0.87
N VAL A 42 -2.58 -20.85 0.57
CA VAL A 42 -2.97 -21.95 1.47
C VAL A 42 -1.91 -22.18 2.56
N GLY A 43 -0.63 -21.90 2.29
CA GLY A 43 0.47 -22.11 3.23
C GLY A 43 0.64 -21.05 4.33
N ASN A 44 0.00 -19.88 4.19
CA ASN A 44 0.19 -18.75 5.10
C ASN A 44 -0.87 -18.67 6.22
N GLY A 45 -1.46 -19.80 6.61
CA GLY A 45 -2.59 -19.86 7.55
C GLY A 45 -2.32 -19.44 9.00
N ASP A 46 -1.10 -19.06 9.38
CA ASP A 46 -0.74 -18.81 10.79
C ASP A 46 -0.05 -17.46 11.05
N GLU A 47 0.27 -16.67 10.01
CA GLU A 47 0.75 -15.31 10.25
C GLU A 47 -0.45 -14.43 10.60
N VAL A 48 -0.75 -14.35 11.89
CA VAL A 48 -1.65 -13.33 12.45
C VAL A 48 -0.99 -11.98 12.17
N VAL A 49 -1.24 -11.43 10.99
CA VAL A 49 -0.93 -10.04 10.68
C VAL A 49 -1.83 -9.22 11.61
N VAL A 50 -1.26 -8.82 12.75
CA VAL A 50 -1.90 -7.88 13.66
C VAL A 50 -2.19 -6.65 12.81
N ALA A 51 -3.48 -6.34 12.62
CA ALA A 51 -3.90 -5.20 11.84
C ALA A 51 -3.33 -3.93 12.48
N GLU A 52 -2.27 -3.38 11.86
CA GLU A 52 -1.70 -2.11 12.29
C GLU A 52 -2.74 -1.03 11.97
N ARG A 53 -3.25 -0.42 13.04
CA ARG A 53 -4.23 0.67 12.95
C ARG A 53 -3.53 1.89 12.36
N PRO A 54 -4.06 2.50 11.28
CA PRO A 54 -3.48 3.72 10.72
C PRO A 54 -3.36 4.78 11.82
N SER A 55 -2.14 5.19 12.15
CA SER A 55 -1.93 6.32 13.06
C SER A 55 -2.52 7.55 12.39
N ARG A 56 -3.40 8.27 13.09
CA ARG A 56 -3.93 9.55 12.62
C ARG A 56 -2.74 10.50 12.45
N GLU A 57 -2.34 10.76 11.21
CA GLU A 57 -1.32 11.77 10.93
C GLU A 57 -1.82 13.11 11.49
N ILE A 58 -0.96 13.77 12.25
CA ILE A 58 -1.24 15.10 12.77
C ILE A 58 -1.12 16.05 11.58
N GLU A 59 -2.17 16.82 11.32
CA GLU A 59 -2.15 17.86 10.29
C GLU A 59 -0.96 18.79 10.55
N SER A 60 -0.04 18.86 9.59
CA SER A 60 1.09 19.80 9.65
C SER A 60 0.55 21.21 9.83
N THR A 61 0.98 21.90 10.87
CA THR A 61 0.67 23.33 11.05
C THR A 61 1.18 24.06 9.80
N PRO A 62 0.32 24.83 9.10
CA PRO A 62 0.76 25.56 7.93
C PRO A 62 1.89 26.50 8.35
N SER A 63 3.04 26.41 7.66
CA SER A 63 4.15 27.33 7.87
C SER A 63 3.63 28.74 7.61
N ALA A 64 3.39 29.50 8.67
CA ALA A 64 2.81 30.82 8.58
C ALA A 64 3.72 31.70 7.70
N SER A 65 3.20 32.17 6.57
CA SER A 65 3.80 33.28 5.84
C SER A 65 3.83 34.48 6.78
N THR A 66 5.03 35.03 7.01
CA THR A 66 5.30 36.17 7.89
C THR A 66 4.23 37.27 7.76
N PRO A 67 3.47 37.58 8.82
CA PRO A 67 2.54 38.71 8.82
C PRO A 67 3.31 40.05 8.76
N PRO A 68 2.76 41.09 8.09
CA PRO A 68 3.39 42.40 8.06
C PRO A 68 3.46 43.01 9.47
N GLU A 69 4.60 43.63 9.77
CA GLU A 69 4.95 44.17 11.07
C GLU A 69 3.93 45.19 11.59
N ASN A 70 3.25 44.84 12.68
CA ASN A 70 2.27 45.70 13.33
C ASN A 70 2.99 46.59 14.36
N PRO A 71 3.01 47.93 14.19
CA PRO A 71 3.80 48.84 15.04
C PRO A 71 3.33 48.93 16.50
N ASN A 72 2.22 48.28 16.87
CA ASN A 72 1.80 48.10 18.27
C ASN A 72 1.92 46.64 18.76
N GLY A 73 2.59 45.76 17.99
CA GLY A 73 2.66 44.31 18.21
C GLY A 73 3.39 43.84 19.47
N GLY A 74 3.96 44.77 20.25
CA GLY A 74 4.64 44.46 21.51
C GLY A 74 3.81 44.62 22.78
N VAL A 75 2.60 45.19 22.72
CA VAL A 75 1.81 45.49 23.92
C VAL A 75 0.58 44.59 23.99
N ILE A 76 0.70 43.50 24.73
CA ILE A 76 -0.42 42.61 25.05
C ILE A 76 -1.13 43.18 26.28
N ARG A 77 -2.32 43.77 26.08
CA ARG A 77 -3.16 44.28 27.17
C ARG A 77 -4.18 43.22 27.56
N ILE A 78 -3.98 42.61 28.71
CA ILE A 78 -4.92 41.65 29.31
C ILE A 78 -5.93 42.45 30.11
N GLN A 79 -7.22 42.34 29.76
CA GLN A 79 -8.33 42.87 30.55
C GLN A 79 -9.13 41.70 31.10
N GLU A 80 -9.32 41.69 32.42
CA GLU A 80 -10.11 40.66 33.08
C GLU A 80 -11.60 40.94 32.85
N SER A 81 -12.35 39.89 32.51
CA SER A 81 -13.81 39.98 32.42
C SER A 81 -14.41 39.87 33.82
N PRO A 82 -15.42 40.68 34.17
CA PRO A 82 -16.03 40.60 35.49
C PRO A 82 -16.69 39.22 35.69
N PRO A 83 -16.79 38.73 36.95
CA PRO A 83 -17.37 37.44 37.25
C PRO A 83 -18.77 37.33 36.65
N GLN A 84 -19.00 36.27 35.88
CA GLN A 84 -20.32 35.97 35.33
C GLN A 84 -21.17 35.38 36.45
N GLU A 85 -21.95 36.24 37.13
CA GLU A 85 -22.92 35.84 38.15
C GLU A 85 -24.07 35.09 37.46
N ASP A 86 -23.97 33.77 37.44
CA ASP A 86 -24.93 32.84 36.84
C ASP A 86 -26.21 32.80 37.72
N ARG A 87 -27.35 33.24 37.17
CA ARG A 87 -28.66 33.26 37.84
C ARG A 87 -29.67 32.42 37.08
#